data_AF-A0A938WK77-F1
#
_entry.id   AF-A0A938WK77-F1
#
_cell.length_a   1.000
_cell.length_b   1.000
_cell.length_c   1.000
_cell.angle_alpha   90.00
_cell.angle_beta   90.00
_cell.angle_gamma   90.00
#
_symmetry.space_group_name_H-M   'P 1'
#
loop_
_entity.id
_entity.type
_entity.pdbx_description
1 polymer ?
#
loop_
_entity_poly.entity_id
_entity_poly.type
_entity_poly.pdbx_seq_one_letter_code
_entity_poly.pdbx_strand_id
1 'polypeptide(L)'
;MDKPKELTGLDPGNYDYPLADVSHLSEKEKQDLLRRGMHIPKELHSDEEFEQWVTLFAEWNTYSYSDGHKPTEEERNFEKMVTASYERGLWYHRKCFNEWKKEHLQPLIDELAEHAVHDPQYDWQYLYALEYAKLRCMRAYFSHSLIADENGNFGFNRWIDICICLLQHIKDNGLHIFQQQIDRMNIRNVGDIVSSALMDAYEEAPVPSDEEDDLPDKLYYGKKIYVRKMERLYYRIRLYKMREWWE
;
A
#
# COMPACT_ATOMS: atom_id res chain seq x y z
N MET A 1 11.72 10.88 -16.22
CA MET A 1 11.08 10.85 -14.89
C MET A 1 9.92 11.82 -14.95
N ASP A 2 8.72 11.31 -15.24
CA ASP A 2 7.51 12.12 -15.18
C ASP A 2 7.23 12.46 -13.72
N LYS A 3 7.04 13.75 -13.45
CA LYS A 3 6.60 14.20 -12.12
C LYS A 3 5.28 13.49 -11.82
N PRO A 4 5.15 12.77 -10.69
CA PRO A 4 3.85 12.24 -10.31
C PRO A 4 2.91 13.43 -10.14
N LYS A 5 1.85 13.44 -10.94
CA LYS A 5 0.73 14.37 -10.80
C LYS A 5 0.13 14.14 -9.41
N GLU A 6 -0.04 15.21 -8.64
CA GLU A 6 -0.74 15.17 -7.36
C GLU A 6 -2.12 14.54 -7.56
N LEU A 7 -2.41 13.47 -6.83
CA LEU A 7 -3.78 13.13 -6.55
C LEU A 7 -4.27 14.02 -5.43
N THR A 8 -4.68 15.22 -5.83
CA THR A 8 -5.65 16.03 -5.11
C THR A 8 -6.97 15.25 -5.06
N GLY A 9 -7.13 14.41 -4.04
CA GLY A 9 -8.31 13.59 -3.81
C GLY A 9 -8.67 13.38 -2.34
N LEU A 10 -7.86 13.93 -1.44
CA LEU A 10 -8.20 14.20 -0.04
C LEU A 10 -7.84 15.64 0.35
N ASP A 11 -7.69 16.54 -0.63
CA ASP A 11 -7.80 17.96 -0.28
C ASP A 11 -9.27 18.14 0.12
N PRO A 12 -9.57 18.54 1.37
CA PRO A 12 -10.90 18.49 1.93
C PRO A 12 -11.74 19.54 1.22
N GLY A 13 -12.38 19.14 0.13
CA GLY A 13 -13.72 19.62 -0.10
C GLY A 13 -14.45 19.31 1.18
N ASN A 14 -14.70 20.32 2.02
CA ASN A 14 -15.58 20.16 3.17
C ASN A 14 -16.87 19.59 2.60
N TYR A 15 -17.05 18.27 2.74
CA TYR A 15 -18.22 17.53 2.29
C TYR A 15 -19.45 17.86 3.17
N ASP A 16 -19.35 18.98 3.89
CA ASP A 16 -20.32 19.57 4.81
C ASP A 16 -21.37 20.41 4.07
N TYR A 17 -21.44 20.30 2.74
CA TYR A 17 -22.52 20.91 1.97
C TYR A 17 -23.86 20.24 2.28
N PRO A 18 -25.00 20.93 2.09
CA PRO A 18 -26.31 20.42 2.49
C PRO A 18 -26.64 19.03 1.91
N LEU A 19 -27.46 18.28 2.65
CA LEU A 19 -28.02 17.01 2.19
C LEU A 19 -29.01 17.24 1.04
N ALA A 20 -29.17 16.22 0.18
CA ALA A 20 -30.11 16.28 -0.92
C ALA A 20 -31.55 16.28 -0.40
N ASP A 21 -32.46 16.92 -1.13
CA ASP A 21 -33.88 16.78 -0.85
C ASP A 21 -34.34 15.38 -1.30
N VAL A 22 -34.91 14.60 -0.36
CA VAL A 22 -35.46 13.26 -0.59
C VAL A 22 -36.96 13.21 -0.25
N SER A 23 -37.60 14.37 -0.07
CA SER A 23 -39.03 14.48 0.26
C SER A 23 -39.95 14.03 -0.86
N HIS A 24 -39.48 14.08 -2.11
CA HIS A 24 -40.21 13.63 -3.30
C HIS A 24 -40.25 12.11 -3.46
N LEU A 25 -39.37 11.37 -2.77
CA LEU A 25 -39.30 9.92 -2.86
C LEU A 25 -40.40 9.25 -2.02
N SER A 26 -41.06 8.24 -2.60
CA SER A 26 -41.98 7.37 -1.87
C SER A 26 -41.23 6.45 -0.90
N GLU A 27 -41.92 5.94 0.12
CA GLU A 27 -41.32 5.07 1.13
C GLU A 27 -40.69 3.80 0.52
N LYS A 28 -41.30 3.27 -0.55
CA LYS A 28 -40.78 2.12 -1.29
C LYS A 28 -39.48 2.46 -2.01
N GLU A 29 -39.37 3.64 -2.61
CA GLU A 29 -38.14 4.11 -3.27
C GLU A 29 -37.03 4.36 -2.25
N LYS A 30 -37.35 4.92 -1.08
CA LYS A 30 -36.37 5.11 0.00
C LYS A 30 -35.78 3.79 0.48
N GLN A 31 -36.61 2.77 0.71
CA GLN A 31 -36.17 1.44 1.13
C GLN A 31 -35.32 0.74 0.07
N ASP A 32 -35.70 0.86 -1.21
CA ASP A 32 -34.94 0.30 -2.33
C ASP A 32 -33.55 0.95 -2.44
N LEU A 33 -33.49 2.29 -2.36
CA LEU A 33 -32.25 3.05 -2.42
C LEU A 33 -31.30 2.69 -1.27
N LEU A 34 -31.82 2.64 -0.03
CA LEU A 34 -31.05 2.19 1.14
C LEU A 34 -30.49 0.78 0.95
N ARG A 35 -31.29 -0.15 0.42
CA ARG A 35 -30.87 -1.53 0.16
C ARG A 35 -29.73 -1.61 -0.86
N ARG A 36 -29.81 -0.83 -1.95
CA ARG A 36 -28.79 -0.76 -3.01
C ARG A 36 -27.43 -0.27 -2.47
N GLY A 37 -27.42 0.68 -1.53
CA GLY A 37 -26.17 1.18 -0.96
C GLY A 37 -25.60 0.40 0.23
N MET A 38 -26.40 -0.43 0.93
CA MET A 38 -25.94 -1.22 2.09
C MET A 38 -24.87 -2.28 1.77
N HIS A 39 -24.76 -2.76 0.53
CA HIS A 39 -23.87 -3.86 0.15
C HIS A 39 -22.65 -3.45 -0.66
N ILE A 40 -22.13 -2.24 -0.41
CA ILE A 40 -21.15 -1.49 -1.19
C ILE A 40 -21.92 -0.57 -2.17
N PRO A 41 -21.63 0.75 -2.24
CA PRO A 41 -22.24 1.70 -3.17
C PRO A 41 -22.15 1.38 -4.68
N LYS A 42 -21.63 0.21 -5.08
CA LYS A 42 -21.42 -0.20 -6.49
C LYS A 42 -22.72 -0.30 -7.30
N GLU A 43 -23.87 -0.40 -6.64
CA GLU A 43 -25.18 -0.43 -7.29
C GLU A 43 -25.78 0.97 -7.50
N LEU A 44 -25.10 2.04 -7.04
CA LEU A 44 -25.45 3.42 -7.34
C LEU A 44 -24.75 3.83 -8.64
N HIS A 45 -25.50 4.43 -9.56
CA HIS A 45 -25.06 4.67 -10.93
C HIS A 45 -24.70 6.14 -11.20
N SER A 46 -25.04 7.06 -10.30
CA SER A 46 -24.77 8.49 -10.46
C SER A 46 -24.46 9.16 -9.13
N ASP A 47 -23.88 10.37 -9.20
CA ASP A 47 -23.69 11.22 -8.02
C ASP A 47 -25.03 11.63 -7.42
N GLU A 48 -26.06 11.85 -8.24
CA GLU A 48 -27.40 12.19 -7.77
C GLU A 48 -28.05 11.05 -6.97
N GLU A 49 -27.97 9.81 -7.46
CA GLU A 49 -28.44 8.63 -6.73
C GLU A 49 -27.65 8.45 -5.41
N PHE A 50 -26.34 8.72 -5.45
CA PHE A 50 -25.49 8.68 -4.26
C PHE A 50 -25.87 9.75 -3.22
N GLU A 51 -26.10 10.99 -3.63
CA GLU A 51 -26.49 12.08 -2.73
C GLU A 51 -27.86 11.85 -2.09
N GLN A 52 -28.80 11.24 -2.82
CA GLN A 52 -30.08 10.80 -2.25
C GLN A 52 -29.88 9.64 -1.27
N TRP A 53 -29.03 8.66 -1.61
CA TRP A 53 -28.73 7.54 -0.74
C TRP A 53 -28.07 7.97 0.56
N VAL A 54 -27.02 8.80 0.50
CA VAL A 54 -26.26 9.23 1.68
C VAL A 54 -27.14 10.05 2.62
N THR A 55 -28.10 10.81 2.08
CA THR A 55 -29.11 11.51 2.87
C THR A 55 -29.96 10.53 3.67
N LEU A 56 -30.55 9.52 3.01
CA LEU A 56 -31.35 8.50 3.69
C LEU A 56 -30.52 7.67 4.68
N PHE A 57 -29.29 7.34 4.31
CA PHE A 57 -28.39 6.57 5.14
C PHE A 57 -28.00 7.33 6.41
N ALA A 58 -27.65 8.61 6.30
CA ALA A 58 -27.36 9.47 7.44
C ALA A 58 -28.59 9.64 8.34
N GLU A 59 -29.80 9.76 7.77
CA GLU A 59 -31.05 9.81 8.55
C GLU A 59 -31.35 8.52 9.30
N TRP A 60 -31.02 7.37 8.70
CA TRP A 60 -31.26 6.05 9.27
C TRP A 60 -30.18 5.61 10.26
N ASN A 61 -28.93 6.04 10.06
CA ASN A 61 -27.78 5.71 10.89
C ASN A 61 -27.85 6.46 12.22
N THR A 62 -28.71 6.01 13.12
CA THR A 62 -28.81 6.56 14.47
C THR A 62 -27.71 6.01 15.36
N TYR A 63 -26.83 6.88 15.83
CA TYR A 63 -25.85 6.53 16.86
C TYR A 63 -26.55 6.24 18.18
N SER A 64 -26.30 5.05 18.74
CA SER A 64 -26.77 4.70 20.09
C SER A 64 -25.72 5.10 21.11
N TYR A 65 -26.08 6.01 22.01
CA TYR A 65 -25.23 6.41 23.13
C TYR A 65 -25.26 5.35 24.23
N SER A 66 -24.10 4.81 24.58
CA SER A 66 -23.95 3.70 25.54
C SER A 66 -24.28 4.09 26.99
N ASP A 67 -24.32 5.38 27.30
CA ASP A 67 -24.61 5.94 28.62
C ASP A 67 -26.09 6.28 28.84
N GLY A 68 -26.96 6.00 27.85
CA GLY A 68 -28.37 6.34 27.90
C GLY A 68 -28.68 7.82 27.60
N HIS A 69 -27.69 8.58 27.12
CA HIS A 69 -27.90 9.94 26.61
C HIS A 69 -28.95 9.94 25.49
N LYS A 70 -29.85 10.92 25.56
CA LYS A 70 -30.82 11.18 24.49
C LYS A 70 -30.32 12.38 23.70
N PRO A 71 -29.82 12.18 22.48
CA PRO A 71 -29.25 13.28 21.70
C PRO A 71 -30.31 14.34 21.41
N THR A 72 -29.88 15.59 21.45
CA THR A 72 -30.62 16.77 21.00
C THR A 72 -30.80 16.75 19.47
N GLU A 73 -31.64 17.63 18.94
CA GLU A 73 -31.80 17.77 17.49
C GLU A 73 -30.52 18.29 16.82
N GLU A 74 -29.80 19.19 17.48
CA GLU A 74 -28.52 19.71 17.03
C GLU A 74 -27.45 18.62 16.96
N GLU A 75 -27.32 17.78 18.00
CA GLU A 75 -26.40 16.64 18.01
C GLU A 75 -26.73 15.63 16.90
N ARG A 76 -28.03 15.32 16.70
CA ARG A 76 -28.45 14.44 15.59
C ARG A 76 -28.10 15.03 14.23
N ASN A 77 -28.32 16.32 14.03
CA ASN A 77 -27.99 16.97 12.76
C ASN A 77 -26.48 17.00 12.52
N PHE A 78 -25.69 17.21 13.56
CA PHE A 78 -24.23 17.12 13.48
C PHE A 78 -23.78 15.70 13.09
N GLU A 79 -24.29 14.66 13.74
CA GLU A 79 -23.97 13.26 13.41
C GLU A 79 -24.34 12.86 11.98
N LYS A 80 -25.51 13.30 11.51
CA LYS A 80 -25.95 13.10 10.12
C LYS A 80 -24.93 13.68 9.15
N MET A 81 -24.51 14.93 9.39
CA MET A 81 -23.53 15.61 8.56
C MET A 81 -22.17 14.90 8.60
N VAL A 82 -21.69 14.48 9.78
CA VAL A 82 -20.44 13.72 9.91
C VAL A 82 -20.49 12.41 9.12
N THR A 83 -21.60 11.67 9.23
CA THR A 83 -21.82 10.42 8.47
C THR A 83 -21.80 10.70 6.97
N ALA A 84 -22.54 11.71 6.52
CA ALA A 84 -22.62 12.06 5.11
C ALA A 84 -21.27 12.53 4.55
N SER A 85 -20.55 13.39 5.29
CA SER A 85 -19.21 13.87 4.91
C SER A 85 -18.23 12.70 4.77
N TYR A 86 -18.27 11.73 5.68
CA TYR A 86 -17.44 10.53 5.61
C TYR A 86 -17.76 9.66 4.38
N GLU A 87 -19.03 9.34 4.14
CA GLU A 87 -19.45 8.52 3.00
C GLU A 87 -19.18 9.22 1.65
N ARG A 88 -19.37 10.54 1.59
CA ARG A 88 -18.99 11.36 0.42
C ARG A 88 -17.49 11.26 0.16
N GLY A 89 -16.68 11.40 1.20
CA GLY A 89 -15.23 11.20 1.10
C GLY A 89 -14.86 9.84 0.49
N LEU A 90 -15.49 8.76 0.95
CA LEU A 90 -15.26 7.41 0.41
C LEU A 90 -15.70 7.26 -1.06
N TRP A 91 -16.87 7.81 -1.41
CA TRP A 91 -17.42 7.72 -2.76
C TRP A 91 -16.51 8.40 -3.79
N TYR A 92 -16.14 9.65 -3.53
CA TYR A 92 -15.31 10.42 -4.44
C TYR A 92 -13.86 9.92 -4.43
N HIS A 93 -13.32 9.51 -3.28
CA HIS A 93 -12.02 8.84 -3.22
C HIS A 93 -12.00 7.61 -4.12
N ARG A 94 -13.00 6.75 -4.04
CA ARG A 94 -13.09 5.55 -4.88
C ARG A 94 -13.14 5.89 -6.37
N LYS A 95 -13.88 6.93 -6.77
CA LYS A 95 -13.93 7.37 -8.17
C LYS A 95 -12.55 7.80 -8.66
N CYS A 96 -11.91 8.73 -7.97
CA CYS A 96 -10.57 9.22 -8.29
C CYS A 96 -9.54 8.08 -8.30
N PHE A 97 -9.60 7.21 -7.29
CA PHE A 97 -8.72 6.05 -7.18
C PHE A 97 -8.91 5.07 -8.34
N ASN A 98 -10.15 4.86 -8.81
CA ASN A 98 -10.40 3.97 -9.95
C ASN A 98 -9.83 4.51 -11.26
N GLU A 99 -9.92 5.82 -11.48
CA GLU A 99 -9.30 6.47 -12.65
C GLU A 99 -7.78 6.35 -12.57
N TRP A 100 -7.20 6.72 -11.43
CA TRP A 100 -5.78 6.59 -11.17
C TRP A 100 -5.27 5.15 -11.31
N LYS A 101 -6.02 4.19 -10.76
CA LYS A 101 -5.69 2.77 -10.82
C LYS A 101 -5.56 2.33 -12.28
N LYS A 102 -6.48 2.74 -13.15
CA LYS A 102 -6.44 2.39 -14.57
C LYS A 102 -5.21 2.97 -15.27
N GLU A 103 -4.85 4.21 -14.95
CA GLU A 103 -3.74 4.91 -15.60
C GLU A 103 -2.36 4.46 -15.09
N HIS A 104 -2.22 4.18 -13.79
CA HIS A 104 -0.92 4.02 -13.15
C HIS A 104 -0.67 2.66 -12.49
N LEU A 105 -1.69 2.06 -11.86
CA LEU A 105 -1.51 0.78 -11.16
C LEU A 105 -1.73 -0.42 -12.07
N GLN A 106 -2.72 -0.35 -12.97
CA GLN A 106 -3.04 -1.43 -13.89
C GLN A 106 -1.86 -1.78 -14.81
N PRO A 107 -1.12 -0.82 -15.39
CA PRO A 107 0.07 -1.15 -16.18
C PRO A 107 1.14 -1.93 -15.38
N LEU A 108 1.33 -1.60 -14.10
CA LEU A 108 2.26 -2.33 -13.24
C LEU A 108 1.78 -3.76 -12.94
N ILE A 109 0.47 -3.94 -12.79
CA ILE A 109 -0.14 -5.27 -12.61
C ILE A 109 -0.05 -6.08 -13.89
N ASP A 110 -0.27 -5.47 -15.05
CA ASP A 110 -0.20 -6.14 -16.35
C ASP A 110 1.24 -6.58 -16.65
N GLU A 111 2.23 -5.71 -16.39
CA GLU A 111 3.67 -6.05 -16.44
C GLU A 111 3.98 -7.23 -15.51
N LEU A 112 3.48 -7.20 -14.27
CA LEU A 112 3.66 -8.29 -13.30
C LEU A 112 3.03 -9.60 -13.78
N ALA A 113 1.84 -9.55 -14.38
CA ALA A 113 1.13 -10.70 -14.89
C ALA A 113 1.83 -11.32 -16.11
N GLU A 114 2.31 -10.49 -17.03
CA GLU A 114 3.09 -10.93 -18.20
C GLU A 114 4.38 -11.62 -17.77
N HIS A 115 5.13 -11.01 -16.85
CA HIS A 115 6.30 -11.64 -16.23
C HIS A 115 5.96 -12.99 -15.60
N ALA A 116 4.84 -13.09 -14.89
CA ALA A 116 4.48 -14.30 -14.17
C ALA A 116 4.11 -15.49 -15.08
N VAL A 117 3.61 -15.24 -16.28
CA VAL A 117 3.13 -16.26 -17.23
C VAL A 117 4.28 -16.88 -18.03
N HIS A 118 5.34 -16.12 -18.30
CA HIS A 118 6.37 -16.52 -19.27
C HIS A 118 7.69 -16.99 -18.66
N ASP A 119 7.90 -16.79 -17.36
CA ASP A 119 9.21 -17.00 -16.74
C ASP A 119 9.30 -18.28 -15.87
N PRO A 120 10.48 -18.93 -15.80
CA PRO A 120 10.68 -20.16 -15.05
C PRO A 120 10.59 -19.91 -13.53
N GLN A 121 9.56 -20.47 -12.89
CA GLN A 121 9.28 -20.32 -11.45
C GLN A 121 10.38 -20.83 -10.50
N TYR A 122 11.42 -21.47 -11.03
CA TYR A 122 12.55 -22.00 -10.26
C TYR A 122 13.82 -21.15 -10.38
N ASP A 123 13.83 -20.10 -11.20
CA ASP A 123 14.95 -19.17 -11.30
C ASP A 123 14.85 -18.11 -10.19
N TRP A 124 15.90 -17.99 -9.39
CA TRP A 124 15.99 -16.99 -8.33
C TRP A 124 15.97 -15.57 -8.90
N GLN A 125 16.57 -15.33 -10.08
CA GLN A 125 16.57 -14.00 -10.71
C GLN A 125 15.14 -13.54 -11.02
N TYR A 126 14.32 -14.48 -11.50
CA TYR A 126 12.91 -14.27 -11.72
C TYR A 126 12.15 -14.01 -10.41
N LEU A 127 12.35 -14.83 -9.36
CA LEU A 127 11.67 -14.64 -8.08
C LEU A 127 11.95 -13.25 -7.46
N TYR A 128 13.19 -12.75 -7.59
CA TYR A 128 13.56 -11.41 -7.14
C TYR A 128 12.87 -10.31 -7.97
N ALA A 129 12.86 -10.45 -9.30
CA ALA A 129 12.21 -9.50 -10.19
C ALA A 129 10.69 -9.43 -9.95
N LEU A 130 10.06 -10.59 -9.78
CA LEU A 130 8.63 -10.70 -9.47
C LEU A 130 8.30 -10.00 -8.14
N GLU A 131 9.11 -10.24 -7.12
CA GLU A 131 8.86 -9.68 -5.79
C GLU A 131 9.15 -8.19 -5.71
N TYR A 132 10.12 -7.71 -6.48
CA TYR A 132 10.36 -6.29 -6.70
C TYR A 132 9.15 -5.61 -7.35
N ALA A 133 8.61 -6.20 -8.41
CA ALA A 133 7.43 -5.69 -9.10
C ALA A 133 6.19 -5.67 -8.19
N LYS A 134 5.98 -6.71 -7.37
CA LYS A 134 4.91 -6.72 -6.36
C LYS A 134 5.03 -5.58 -5.35
N LEU A 135 6.22 -5.38 -4.78
CA LEU A 135 6.41 -4.30 -3.81
C LEU A 135 6.20 -2.92 -4.42
N ARG A 136 6.57 -2.71 -5.69
CA ARG A 136 6.26 -1.47 -6.43
C ARG A 136 4.76 -1.28 -6.60
N CYS A 137 4.03 -2.32 -6.98
CA CYS A 137 2.57 -2.28 -7.06
C CYS A 137 1.94 -1.93 -5.71
N MET A 138 2.41 -2.57 -4.63
CA MET A 138 1.92 -2.31 -3.27
C MET A 138 2.25 -0.88 -2.83
N ARG A 139 3.47 -0.39 -3.08
CA ARG A 139 3.89 0.98 -2.76
C ARG A 139 2.98 2.01 -3.41
N ALA A 140 2.68 1.81 -4.70
CA ALA A 140 1.83 2.68 -5.50
C ALA A 140 0.36 2.61 -5.07
N TYR A 141 -0.15 1.40 -4.79
CA TYR A 141 -1.49 1.21 -4.26
C TYR A 141 -1.68 1.96 -2.94
N PHE A 142 -0.77 1.73 -1.98
CA PHE A 142 -0.93 2.29 -0.64
C PHE A 142 -0.76 3.81 -0.62
N SER A 143 0.06 4.39 -1.49
CA SER A 143 0.22 5.85 -1.56
C SER A 143 -1.04 6.59 -2.01
N HIS A 144 -2.07 5.89 -2.49
CA HIS A 144 -3.33 6.47 -2.93
C HIS A 144 -4.55 5.86 -2.22
N SER A 145 -4.31 5.04 -1.20
CA SER A 145 -5.37 4.44 -0.39
C SER A 145 -5.67 5.31 0.83
N LEU A 146 -6.78 5.02 1.51
CA LEU A 146 -7.30 5.81 2.65
C LEU A 146 -6.35 5.88 3.85
N ILE A 147 -5.31 5.05 3.90
CA ILE A 147 -4.32 5.04 4.99
C ILE A 147 -3.12 5.97 4.72
N ALA A 148 -3.05 6.57 3.53
CA ALA A 148 -2.00 7.50 3.18
C ALA A 148 -2.41 8.94 3.52
N ASP A 149 -1.42 9.74 3.91
CA ASP A 149 -1.56 11.19 4.04
C ASP A 149 -1.61 11.89 2.67
N GLU A 150 -1.77 13.21 2.71
CA GLU A 150 -1.80 14.09 1.53
C GLU A 150 -0.57 13.95 0.61
N ASN A 151 0.57 13.50 1.15
CA ASN A 151 1.82 13.32 0.42
C ASN A 151 2.00 11.87 -0.06
N GLY A 152 0.98 11.02 0.10
CA GLY A 152 1.04 9.60 -0.26
C GLY A 152 1.93 8.76 0.69
N ASN A 153 2.20 9.25 1.89
CA ASN A 153 2.93 8.52 2.91
C ASN A 153 1.96 7.75 3.82
N PHE A 154 2.32 6.52 4.13
CA PHE A 154 1.59 5.64 5.04
C PHE A 154 2.57 5.02 6.03
N GLY A 155 2.08 4.51 7.16
CA GLY A 155 2.94 4.14 8.32
C GLY A 155 4.07 3.13 8.07
N PHE A 156 4.06 2.41 6.95
CA PHE A 156 5.08 1.44 6.53
C PHE A 156 5.69 1.75 5.15
N ASN A 157 5.55 2.98 4.65
CA ASN A 157 6.10 3.41 3.35
C ASN A 157 7.63 3.21 3.28
N ARG A 158 8.36 3.68 4.30
CA ARG A 158 9.82 3.55 4.43
C ARG A 158 10.25 2.09 4.43
N TRP A 159 9.41 1.22 4.97
CA TRP A 159 9.68 -0.21 4.98
C TRP A 159 9.63 -0.80 3.57
N ILE A 160 8.58 -0.49 2.81
CA ILE A 160 8.46 -0.93 1.41
C ILE A 160 9.59 -0.34 0.56
N ASP A 161 9.89 0.94 0.72
CA ASP A 161 10.94 1.64 -0.03
C ASP A 161 12.32 1.00 0.20
N ILE A 162 12.65 0.66 1.46
CA ILE A 162 13.88 -0.07 1.80
C ILE A 162 13.96 -1.41 1.06
N CYS A 163 12.85 -2.15 1.00
CA CYS A 163 12.81 -3.46 0.36
C CYS A 163 12.93 -3.36 -1.17
N ILE A 164 12.27 -2.38 -1.79
CA ILE A 164 12.41 -2.08 -3.22
C ILE A 164 13.87 -1.74 -3.55
N CYS A 165 14.49 -0.83 -2.80
CA CYS A 165 15.89 -0.45 -2.99
C CYS A 165 16.85 -1.64 -2.84
N LEU A 166 16.59 -2.53 -1.88
CA LEU A 166 17.38 -3.74 -1.69
C LEU A 166 17.28 -4.70 -2.87
N LEU A 167 16.06 -5.01 -3.29
CA LEU A 167 15.82 -5.94 -4.40
C LEU A 167 16.43 -5.39 -5.71
N GLN A 168 16.32 -4.07 -5.93
CA GLN A 168 16.99 -3.38 -7.04
C GLN A 168 18.50 -3.55 -6.97
N HIS A 169 19.11 -3.31 -5.80
CA HIS A 169 20.55 -3.45 -5.62
C HIS A 169 21.05 -4.88 -5.83
N ILE A 170 20.30 -5.90 -5.38
CA ILE A 170 20.62 -7.31 -5.60
C ILE A 170 20.59 -7.65 -7.09
N LYS A 171 19.56 -7.17 -7.80
CA LYS A 171 19.41 -7.32 -9.25
C LYS A 171 20.56 -6.68 -10.01
N ASP A 172 20.87 -5.42 -9.73
CA ASP A 172 21.84 -4.62 -10.50
C ASP A 172 23.28 -5.07 -10.29
N ASN A 173 23.63 -5.55 -9.09
CA ASN A 173 25.00 -5.97 -8.77
C ASN A 173 25.25 -7.46 -9.03
N GLY A 174 24.30 -8.18 -9.63
CA GLY A 174 24.44 -9.58 -10.00
C GLY A 174 24.88 -10.46 -8.83
N LEU A 175 24.45 -10.12 -7.61
CA LEU A 175 24.86 -10.86 -6.42
C LEU A 175 24.28 -12.27 -6.53
N HIS A 176 25.13 -13.21 -6.96
CA HIS A 176 24.76 -14.62 -7.08
C HIS A 176 24.35 -15.14 -5.70
N ILE A 177 23.06 -15.36 -5.54
CA ILE A 177 22.52 -16.03 -4.37
C ILE A 177 22.60 -17.52 -4.68
N PHE A 178 23.53 -18.20 -4.02
CA PHE A 178 23.69 -19.64 -4.20
C PHE A 178 22.45 -20.37 -3.67
N GLN A 179 22.10 -21.51 -4.26
CA GLN A 179 20.99 -22.37 -3.80
C GLN A 179 21.07 -22.67 -2.29
N GLN A 180 22.28 -22.88 -1.76
CA GLN A 180 22.50 -23.08 -0.32
C GLN A 180 22.11 -21.87 0.54
N GLN A 181 22.19 -20.65 0.01
CA GLN A 181 21.73 -19.45 0.69
C GLN A 181 20.20 -19.41 0.68
N ILE A 182 19.56 -19.83 -0.43
CA ILE A 182 18.10 -20.01 -0.53
C ILE A 182 17.59 -21.06 0.47
N ASP A 183 18.30 -22.17 0.63
CA ASP A 183 17.93 -23.22 1.59
C ASP A 183 18.13 -22.78 3.06
N ARG A 184 19.10 -21.89 3.31
CA ARG A 184 19.33 -21.22 4.61
C ARG A 184 18.36 -20.06 4.88
N MET A 185 17.71 -19.53 3.84
CA MET A 185 16.65 -18.50 3.98
C MET A 185 15.36 -19.05 4.57
N ASN A 186 15.24 -20.36 4.78
CA ASN A 186 14.25 -20.89 5.70
C ASN A 186 14.50 -20.30 7.09
N ILE A 187 13.62 -19.42 7.54
CA ILE A 187 13.60 -18.76 8.85
C ILE A 187 13.80 -19.69 10.07
N ARG A 188 13.61 -21.00 9.92
CA ARG A 188 13.91 -21.99 10.98
C ARG A 188 15.41 -22.35 11.07
N ASN A 189 16.21 -21.97 10.07
CA ASN A 189 17.65 -22.25 9.94
C ASN A 189 18.52 -20.99 10.20
N VAL A 190 17.97 -19.99 10.89
CA VAL A 190 18.58 -18.65 11.06
C VAL A 190 19.74 -18.69 12.06
N GLY A 191 20.91 -19.11 11.58
CA GLY A 191 22.19 -18.60 12.07
C GLY A 191 22.47 -17.20 11.52
N ASP A 192 23.67 -16.67 11.74
CA ASP A 192 24.10 -15.44 11.06
C ASP A 192 24.28 -15.68 9.56
N ILE A 193 23.62 -14.84 8.75
CA ILE A 193 23.66 -14.88 7.28
C ILE A 193 25.00 -14.34 6.73
N VAL A 194 25.77 -13.67 7.59
CA VAL A 194 27.15 -13.24 7.34
C VAL A 194 28.06 -14.22 8.07
N SER A 195 28.95 -14.92 7.35
CA SER A 195 29.92 -15.79 7.98
C SER A 195 30.95 -14.98 8.78
N SER A 196 31.50 -15.56 9.85
CA SER A 196 32.63 -14.97 10.59
C SER A 196 33.78 -14.63 9.64
N ALA A 197 34.14 -15.54 8.73
CA ALA A 197 35.18 -15.31 7.73
C ALA A 197 34.95 -14.07 6.83
N LEU A 198 33.71 -13.69 6.54
CA LEU A 198 33.41 -12.49 5.75
C LEU A 198 33.52 -11.22 6.60
N MET A 199 33.24 -11.31 7.90
CA MET A 199 33.48 -10.23 8.85
C MET A 199 34.99 -10.03 9.06
N ASP A 200 35.73 -11.11 9.26
CA ASP A 200 37.19 -11.09 9.42
C ASP A 200 37.85 -10.45 8.19
N ALA A 201 37.45 -10.85 6.97
CA ALA A 201 37.94 -10.26 5.73
C ALA A 201 37.62 -8.76 5.59
N TYR A 202 36.49 -8.28 6.11
CA TYR A 202 36.16 -6.85 6.13
C TYR A 202 37.00 -6.07 7.15
N GLU A 203 37.27 -6.67 8.31
CA GLU A 203 38.09 -6.07 9.36
C GLU A 203 39.54 -5.93 8.92
N GLU A 204 40.08 -6.95 8.24
CA GLU A 204 41.43 -7.01 7.68
C GLU A 204 41.59 -6.19 6.39
N ALA A 205 40.50 -5.83 5.71
CA ALA A 205 40.56 -5.09 4.45
C ALA A 205 41.12 -3.66 4.61
N PRO A 206 41.97 -3.21 3.67
CA PRO A 206 42.53 -1.86 3.67
C PRO A 206 41.43 -0.79 3.58
N VAL A 207 41.61 0.30 4.31
CA VAL A 207 40.73 1.48 4.26
C VAL A 207 40.96 2.18 2.91
N PRO A 208 39.90 2.68 2.22
CA PRO A 208 40.08 3.41 0.98
C PRO A 208 41.08 4.56 1.16
N SER A 209 42.16 4.58 0.38
CA SER A 209 42.96 5.78 0.11
C SER A 209 42.33 6.55 -1.05
N ASP A 210 42.52 7.87 -1.10
CA ASP A 210 41.93 8.77 -2.10
C ASP A 210 42.41 8.51 -3.56
N GLU A 211 43.26 7.52 -3.80
CA GLU A 211 43.75 7.15 -5.13
C GLU A 211 42.86 6.07 -5.77
N GLU A 212 42.23 6.44 -6.88
CA GLU A 212 41.42 5.57 -7.74
C GLU A 212 42.31 4.53 -8.44
N ASP A 213 42.45 3.34 -7.86
CA ASP A 213 42.66 2.15 -8.68
C ASP A 213 42.17 0.92 -7.91
N ASP A 214 41.20 0.24 -8.52
CA ASP A 214 40.40 -0.88 -8.02
C ASP A 214 39.49 -0.57 -6.80
N LEU A 215 38.22 -1.01 -6.90
CA LEU A 215 37.20 -0.83 -5.85
C LEU A 215 37.78 -1.15 -4.47
N PRO A 216 37.87 -0.19 -3.53
CA PRO A 216 38.58 -0.41 -2.28
C PRO A 216 37.94 -1.57 -1.51
N ASP A 217 38.76 -2.58 -1.16
CA ASP A 217 38.32 -3.88 -0.64
C ASP A 217 37.28 -3.76 0.48
N LYS A 218 37.44 -2.79 1.38
CA LYS A 218 36.50 -2.57 2.49
C LYS A 218 35.13 -2.06 2.04
N LEU A 219 35.07 -1.26 0.98
CA LEU A 219 33.80 -0.85 0.35
C LEU A 219 33.13 -2.06 -0.30
N TYR A 220 33.90 -2.93 -0.95
CA TYR A 220 33.40 -4.16 -1.56
C TYR A 220 32.83 -5.13 -0.52
N TYR A 221 33.61 -5.48 0.52
CA TYR A 221 33.16 -6.35 1.60
C TYR A 221 32.02 -5.72 2.42
N GLY A 222 32.09 -4.41 2.67
CA GLY A 222 31.06 -3.65 3.37
C GLY A 222 29.72 -3.68 2.63
N LYS A 223 29.72 -3.47 1.30
CA LYS A 223 28.53 -3.62 0.46
C LYS A 223 27.95 -5.03 0.57
N LYS A 224 28.79 -6.07 0.46
CA LYS A 224 28.33 -7.46 0.60
C LYS A 224 27.70 -7.75 1.97
N ILE A 225 28.34 -7.33 3.06
CA ILE A 225 27.81 -7.49 4.42
C ILE A 225 26.47 -6.76 4.57
N TYR A 226 26.39 -5.52 4.08
CA TYR A 226 25.17 -4.71 4.13
C TYR A 226 24.02 -5.41 3.40
N VAL A 227 24.25 -5.90 2.17
CA VAL A 227 23.23 -6.64 1.41
C VAL A 227 22.73 -7.86 2.17
N ARG A 228 23.62 -8.68 2.74
CA ARG A 228 23.21 -9.88 3.50
C ARG A 228 22.40 -9.53 4.75
N LYS A 229 22.76 -8.47 5.48
CA LYS A 229 21.97 -7.98 6.61
C LYS A 229 20.60 -7.45 6.17
N MET A 230 20.54 -6.77 5.03
CA MET A 230 19.30 -6.26 4.45
C MET A 230 18.40 -7.37 3.90
N GLU A 231 18.96 -8.44 3.31
CA GLU A 231 18.21 -9.65 2.92
C GLU A 231 17.50 -10.25 4.14
N ARG A 232 18.21 -10.44 5.27
CA ARG A 232 17.62 -10.92 6.53
C ARG A 232 16.48 -10.02 7.02
N LEU A 233 16.66 -8.70 6.89
CA LEU A 233 15.63 -7.72 7.24
C LEU A 233 14.38 -7.92 6.36
N TYR A 234 14.55 -7.97 5.03
CA TYR A 234 13.47 -8.23 4.08
C TYR A 234 12.65 -9.50 4.42
N TYR A 235 13.30 -10.63 4.71
CA TYR A 235 12.61 -11.87 5.09
C TYR A 235 11.84 -11.76 6.40
N ARG A 236 12.45 -11.15 7.43
CA ARG A 236 11.76 -10.93 8.70
C ARG A 236 10.49 -10.12 8.49
N ILE A 237 10.54 -9.10 7.62
CA ILE A 237 9.34 -8.30 7.41
C ILE A 237 8.29 -9.03 6.57
N ARG A 238 8.69 -9.77 5.53
CA ARG A 238 7.75 -10.63 4.79
C ARG A 238 7.00 -11.59 5.71
N LEU A 239 7.69 -12.22 6.66
CA LEU A 239 7.10 -13.17 7.59
C LEU A 239 6.17 -12.52 8.63
N TYR A 240 6.59 -11.41 9.23
CA TYR A 240 5.91 -10.82 10.39
C TYR A 240 4.95 -9.68 10.07
N LYS A 241 5.04 -9.06 8.90
CA LYS A 241 4.18 -7.90 8.53
C LYS A 241 3.38 -8.11 7.25
N MET A 242 3.82 -8.97 6.34
CA MET A 242 3.13 -9.16 5.04
C MET A 242 2.39 -10.47 4.91
N ARG A 243 2.63 -11.45 5.79
CA ARG A 243 1.95 -12.75 5.75
C ARG A 243 0.43 -12.63 5.87
N GLU A 244 -0.06 -11.64 6.62
CA GLU A 244 -1.50 -11.41 6.83
C GLU A 244 -2.16 -10.62 5.69
N TRP A 245 -1.40 -10.18 4.66
CA TRP A 245 -1.86 -9.16 3.70
C TRP A 245 -2.13 -9.71 2.30
N TRP A 246 -1.73 -10.96 2.03
CA TRP A 246 -1.80 -11.58 0.69
C TRP A 246 -2.25 -13.06 0.69
N GLU A 247 -2.42 -13.69 1.85
CA GLU A 247 -3.21 -14.94 1.96
C GLU A 247 -4.70 -14.59 2.06
#